data_AF-A0A4Q6BA41-F1
#
_entry.id   AF-A0A4Q6BA41-F1
#
_cell.length_a   1.000
_cell.length_b   1.000
_cell.length_c   1.000
_cell.angle_alpha   90.00
_cell.angle_beta   90.00
_cell.angle_gamma   90.00
#
_symmetry.space_group_name_H-M   'P 1'
#
loop_
_entity.id
_entity.type
_entity.pdbx_description
1 polymer ?
#
loop_
_entity_poly.entity_id
_entity_poly.type
_entity_poly.pdbx_seq_one_letter_code
_entity_poly.pdbx_strand_id
1 'polypeptide(L)'
;MELFTLGIGNYTEADIKEAARAFTGWHHDGERYLFRKALHDADPKQFFGQRGPFDGDDVIDLILARRECGDYIAGRLFDFFAYETPDVGLRKSLGDQLREWKYELRPLLFTILTSKAFYSDAAIGTQIKGPIYLVTSTVRALGLDLDAPRRKTLTQGLEQMGQMPLNPPNVKGWPGGRTWINTSTLFVRYNTAVSHVGRLESQQLRFNDFDAAGLVDHWLARLVQLPVDADKRAELIKVVGRKPTRDTARRMLELVVSMPEYQLC
;
A
#
# COMPACT_ATOMS: atom_id res chain seq x y z
N MET A 1 0.25 -18.47 -10.69
CA MET A 1 1.39 -18.09 -11.54
C MET A 1 1.29 -16.63 -12.00
N GLU A 2 0.29 -16.26 -12.80
CA GLU A 2 0.13 -14.90 -13.35
C GLU A 2 0.22 -13.76 -12.32
N LEU A 3 -0.67 -13.79 -11.33
CA LEU A 3 -0.89 -12.66 -10.44
C LEU A 3 0.10 -12.59 -9.26
N PHE A 4 0.82 -13.68 -9.00
CA PHE A 4 1.49 -13.89 -7.73
C PHE A 4 2.99 -14.16 -7.85
N THR A 5 3.41 -14.82 -8.93
CA THR A 5 4.80 -15.29 -9.03
C THR A 5 5.47 -14.89 -10.32
N LEU A 6 4.90 -15.15 -11.49
CA LEU A 6 5.62 -15.02 -12.76
C LEU A 6 5.20 -13.81 -13.60
N GLY A 7 4.05 -13.20 -13.35
CA GLY A 7 3.50 -12.20 -14.26
C GLY A 7 2.95 -12.80 -15.55
N ILE A 8 2.30 -11.98 -16.37
CA ILE A 8 1.68 -12.38 -17.65
C ILE A 8 2.76 -12.77 -18.67
N GLY A 9 2.52 -13.83 -19.43
CA GLY A 9 3.34 -14.22 -20.59
C GLY A 9 4.55 -15.10 -20.27
N ASN A 10 4.78 -15.42 -19.00
CA ASN A 10 5.94 -16.21 -18.56
C ASN A 10 5.64 -17.71 -18.34
N TYR A 11 4.46 -18.18 -18.72
CA TYR A 11 4.00 -19.57 -18.65
C TYR A 11 3.01 -19.85 -19.79
N THR A 12 2.78 -21.13 -20.09
CA THR A 12 1.82 -21.59 -21.09
C THR A 12 0.55 -22.15 -20.45
N GLU A 13 -0.52 -22.34 -21.23
CA GLU A 13 -1.71 -23.07 -20.77
C GLU A 13 -1.39 -24.51 -20.35
N ALA A 14 -0.43 -25.15 -21.04
CA ALA A 14 0.04 -26.48 -20.69
C ALA A 14 0.66 -26.49 -19.29
N ASP A 15 1.49 -25.50 -18.96
CA ASP A 15 2.07 -25.37 -17.62
C ASP A 15 1.00 -25.21 -16.54
N ILE A 16 -0.09 -24.49 -16.82
CA ILE A 16 -1.21 -24.34 -15.88
C ILE A 16 -1.88 -25.69 -15.60
N LYS A 17 -2.15 -26.47 -16.66
CA LYS A 17 -2.78 -27.80 -16.53
C LYS A 17 -1.88 -28.76 -15.77
N GLU A 18 -0.59 -28.78 -16.09
CA GLU A 18 0.39 -29.67 -15.48
C GLU A 18 0.68 -29.29 -14.03
N ALA A 19 0.72 -28.00 -13.69
CA ALA A 19 0.73 -27.54 -12.30
C ALA A 19 -0.55 -27.98 -11.55
N ALA A 20 -1.73 -27.83 -12.16
CA ALA A 20 -2.98 -28.27 -11.53
C ALA A 20 -2.99 -29.77 -11.24
N ARG A 21 -2.45 -30.60 -12.15
CA ARG A 21 -2.22 -32.03 -11.91
C ARG A 21 -1.29 -32.27 -10.72
N ALA A 22 -0.21 -31.51 -10.60
CA ALA A 22 0.73 -31.61 -9.47
C ALA A 22 0.09 -31.27 -8.11
N PHE A 23 -0.85 -30.32 -8.09
CA PHE A 23 -1.59 -29.94 -6.87
C PHE A 23 -2.77 -30.86 -6.54
N THR A 24 -3.08 -31.88 -7.35
CA THR A 24 -4.09 -32.88 -6.96
C THR A 24 -3.67 -33.60 -5.69
N GLY A 25 -4.64 -34.08 -4.90
CA GLY A 25 -4.38 -34.69 -3.60
C GLY A 25 -4.28 -33.71 -2.43
N TRP A 26 -3.97 -32.43 -2.66
CA TRP A 26 -3.99 -31.42 -1.59
C TRP A 26 -5.42 -31.14 -1.11
N HIS A 27 -5.59 -31.09 0.21
CA HIS A 27 -6.88 -30.88 0.86
C HIS A 27 -6.71 -30.13 2.18
N HIS A 28 -7.84 -29.71 2.77
CA HIS A 28 -7.89 -29.26 4.17
C HIS A 28 -9.05 -29.94 4.89
N ASP A 29 -8.94 -30.12 6.21
CA ASP A 29 -10.02 -30.62 7.07
C ASP A 29 -10.77 -29.48 7.80
N GLY A 30 -10.36 -28.23 7.55
CA GLY A 30 -10.91 -27.03 8.19
C GLY A 30 -9.89 -26.33 9.09
N GLU A 31 -8.94 -27.08 9.64
CA GLU A 31 -7.89 -26.56 10.53
C GLU A 31 -6.49 -26.77 9.96
N ARG A 32 -6.28 -27.86 9.21
CA ARG A 32 -4.97 -28.29 8.73
C ARG A 32 -5.00 -28.61 7.25
N TYR A 33 -3.87 -28.34 6.62
CA TYR A 33 -3.57 -28.87 5.30
C TYR A 33 -3.18 -30.33 5.42
N LEU A 34 -3.66 -31.15 4.49
CA LEU A 34 -3.34 -32.58 4.42
C LEU A 34 -3.27 -33.04 2.97
N PHE A 35 -2.41 -34.03 2.71
CA PHE A 35 -2.23 -34.60 1.40
C PHE A 35 -2.87 -35.99 1.32
N ARG A 36 -3.80 -36.17 0.39
CA ARG A 36 -4.49 -37.43 0.10
C ARG A 36 -3.87 -38.08 -1.12
N LYS A 37 -2.88 -38.95 -0.89
CA LYS A 37 -2.15 -39.68 -1.94
C LYS A 37 -3.08 -40.39 -2.94
N ALA A 38 -4.19 -40.96 -2.48
CA ALA A 38 -5.16 -41.65 -3.33
C ALA A 38 -5.92 -40.73 -4.32
N LEU A 39 -5.91 -39.42 -4.09
CA LEU A 39 -6.52 -38.41 -4.96
C LEU A 39 -5.47 -37.64 -5.78
N HIS A 40 -4.19 -38.02 -5.66
CA HIS A 40 -3.11 -37.40 -6.40
C HIS A 40 -2.87 -38.12 -7.73
N ASP A 41 -2.73 -37.35 -8.80
CA ASP A 41 -2.24 -37.79 -10.08
C ASP A 41 -0.73 -38.01 -10.01
N ALA A 42 -0.33 -39.28 -9.87
CA ALA A 42 1.07 -39.69 -9.77
C ALA A 42 1.78 -39.80 -11.13
N ASP A 43 1.09 -39.57 -12.25
CA ASP A 43 1.70 -39.69 -13.57
C ASP A 43 2.74 -38.58 -13.78
N PRO A 44 3.76 -38.84 -14.63
CA PRO A 44 4.73 -37.81 -15.00
C PRO A 44 4.08 -36.58 -15.61
N LYS A 45 4.57 -35.41 -15.21
CA LYS A 45 4.09 -34.09 -15.63
C LYS A 45 5.14 -33.38 -16.45
N GLN A 46 4.71 -32.56 -17.39
CA GLN A 46 5.59 -31.69 -18.16
C GLN A 46 5.43 -30.24 -17.71
N PHE A 47 6.42 -29.69 -17.03
CA PHE A 47 6.33 -28.35 -16.48
C PHE A 47 7.60 -27.56 -16.81
N PHE A 48 7.45 -26.42 -17.48
CA PHE A 48 8.56 -25.56 -17.92
C PHE A 48 9.64 -26.32 -18.72
N GLY A 49 9.19 -27.24 -19.59
CA GLY A 49 10.07 -28.07 -20.43
C GLY A 49 10.77 -29.22 -19.69
N GLN A 50 10.51 -29.41 -18.40
CA GLN A 50 11.03 -30.53 -17.62
C GLN A 50 9.96 -31.60 -17.45
N ARG A 51 10.37 -32.87 -17.37
CA ARG A 51 9.47 -34.01 -17.16
C ARG A 51 9.85 -34.77 -15.89
N GLY A 52 8.89 -34.99 -15.01
CA GLY A 52 9.10 -35.73 -13.77
C GLY A 52 7.78 -36.06 -13.07
N PRO A 53 7.79 -36.93 -12.06
CA PRO A 53 6.61 -37.21 -11.23
C PRO A 53 6.36 -36.06 -10.24
N PHE A 54 6.31 -34.83 -10.74
CA PHE A 54 6.27 -33.62 -9.91
C PHE A 54 5.01 -33.57 -9.04
N ASP A 55 5.18 -33.15 -7.80
CA ASP A 55 4.10 -32.78 -6.91
C ASP A 55 3.95 -31.24 -6.79
N GLY A 56 3.08 -30.80 -5.89
CA GLY A 56 2.82 -29.38 -5.66
C GLY A 56 4.05 -28.61 -5.17
N ASP A 57 4.89 -29.24 -4.35
CA ASP A 57 6.09 -28.61 -3.80
C ASP A 57 7.17 -28.50 -4.89
N ASP A 58 7.35 -29.55 -5.71
CA ASP A 58 8.24 -29.49 -6.88
C ASP A 58 7.86 -28.36 -7.85
N VAL A 59 6.55 -28.16 -8.09
CA VAL A 59 6.06 -27.08 -8.95
C VAL A 59 6.37 -25.71 -8.34
N ILE A 60 6.28 -25.56 -7.01
CA ILE A 60 6.67 -24.32 -6.32
C ILE A 60 8.16 -24.07 -6.51
N ASP A 61 9.01 -25.08 -6.29
CA ASP A 61 10.46 -24.96 -6.46
C ASP A 61 10.84 -24.60 -7.89
N LEU A 62 10.19 -25.23 -8.89
CA LEU A 62 10.40 -24.92 -10.31
C LEU A 62 9.95 -23.50 -10.68
N ILE A 63 8.90 -22.97 -10.04
CA ILE A 63 8.48 -21.57 -10.19
C ILE A 63 9.51 -20.63 -9.55
N LEU A 64 9.96 -20.91 -8.33
CA LEU A 64 10.93 -20.09 -7.60
C LEU A 64 12.34 -20.12 -8.24
N ALA A 65 12.68 -21.18 -8.98
CA ALA A 65 13.95 -21.23 -9.73
C ALA A 65 14.00 -20.23 -10.90
N ARG A 66 12.85 -19.79 -11.42
CA ARG A 66 12.73 -18.92 -12.59
C ARG A 66 13.19 -17.50 -12.27
N ARG A 67 13.92 -16.85 -13.19
CA ARG A 67 14.36 -15.45 -13.02
C ARG A 67 13.17 -14.52 -12.91
N GLU A 68 12.16 -14.77 -13.73
CA GLU A 68 10.92 -14.01 -13.81
C GLU A 68 10.18 -13.99 -12.47
N CYS A 69 10.32 -15.04 -11.65
CA CYS A 69 9.71 -15.08 -10.34
C CYS A 69 10.36 -14.10 -9.36
N GLY A 70 11.69 -14.08 -9.33
CA GLY A 70 12.45 -13.12 -8.53
C GLY A 70 12.15 -11.69 -8.96
N ASP A 71 12.23 -11.41 -10.26
CA ASP A 71 11.98 -10.09 -10.84
C ASP A 71 10.57 -9.58 -10.52
N TYR A 72 9.57 -10.45 -10.62
CA TYR A 72 8.18 -10.12 -10.34
C TYR A 72 7.98 -9.79 -8.85
N ILE A 73 8.37 -10.68 -7.93
CA ILE A 73 8.16 -10.49 -6.49
C ILE A 73 8.93 -9.27 -5.99
N ALA A 74 10.21 -9.16 -6.35
CA ALA A 74 11.03 -8.03 -5.95
C ALA A 74 10.51 -6.70 -6.53
N GLY A 75 10.08 -6.71 -7.80
CA GLY A 75 9.42 -5.58 -8.43
C GLY A 75 8.15 -5.15 -7.71
N ARG A 76 7.28 -6.10 -7.36
CA ARG A 76 6.02 -5.80 -6.63
C ARG A 76 6.27 -5.23 -5.24
N LEU A 77 7.29 -5.71 -4.53
CA LEU A 77 7.69 -5.14 -3.24
C LEU A 77 8.25 -3.73 -3.40
N PHE A 78 9.09 -3.50 -4.41
CA PHE A 78 9.59 -2.15 -4.69
C PHE A 78 8.45 -1.19 -5.04
N ASP A 79 7.54 -1.59 -5.96
CA ASP A 79 6.38 -0.79 -6.35
C ASP A 79 5.54 -0.39 -5.13
N PHE A 80 5.38 -1.30 -4.16
CA PHE A 80 4.59 -1.07 -2.95
C PHE A 80 5.24 -0.07 -1.99
N PHE A 81 6.56 -0.12 -1.81
CA PHE A 81 7.25 0.73 -0.83
C PHE A 81 7.78 2.04 -1.40
N ALA A 82 8.14 2.09 -2.68
CA ALA A 82 8.77 3.23 -3.32
C ALA A 82 7.84 3.86 -4.37
N TYR A 83 7.95 3.46 -5.63
CA TYR A 83 7.16 4.01 -6.73
C TYR A 83 6.85 2.97 -7.80
N GLU A 84 5.77 3.18 -8.52
CA GLU A 84 5.32 2.28 -9.57
C GLU A 84 6.28 2.32 -10.78
N THR A 85 6.52 1.15 -11.38
CA THR A 85 7.28 1.02 -12.63
C THR A 85 8.77 1.43 -12.51
N PRO A 86 9.55 0.80 -11.61
CA PRO A 86 11.00 0.99 -11.56
C PRO A 86 11.65 0.58 -12.88
N ASP A 87 12.86 1.08 -13.11
CA ASP A 87 13.65 0.67 -14.26
C ASP A 87 13.87 -0.85 -14.29
N VAL A 88 13.95 -1.41 -15.50
CA VAL A 88 14.08 -2.86 -15.70
C VAL A 88 15.36 -3.41 -15.07
N GLY A 89 16.45 -2.63 -15.06
CA GLY A 89 17.71 -2.97 -14.44
C GLY A 89 17.61 -3.11 -12.92
N LEU A 90 17.00 -2.14 -12.24
CA LEU A 90 16.74 -2.20 -10.79
C LEU A 90 15.87 -3.40 -10.44
N ARG A 91 14.77 -3.63 -11.18
CA ARG A 91 13.89 -4.78 -10.94
C ARG A 91 14.64 -6.11 -11.05
N LYS A 92 15.45 -6.28 -12.10
CA LYS A 92 16.28 -7.48 -12.29
C LYS A 92 17.33 -7.64 -11.21
N SER A 93 18.00 -6.55 -10.82
CA SER A 93 19.01 -6.59 -9.76
C SER A 93 18.42 -7.02 -8.41
N LEU A 94 17.25 -6.49 -8.05
CA LEU A 94 16.54 -6.90 -6.83
C LEU A 94 16.02 -8.34 -6.93
N GLY A 95 15.56 -8.76 -8.12
CA GLY A 95 15.11 -10.13 -8.37
C GLY A 95 16.24 -11.16 -8.29
N ASP A 96 17.43 -10.83 -8.78
CA ASP A 96 18.63 -11.66 -8.64
C ASP A 96 19.04 -11.79 -7.17
N GLN A 97 19.08 -10.68 -6.40
CA GLN A 97 19.36 -10.71 -4.96
C GLN A 97 18.34 -11.54 -4.17
N LEU A 98 17.05 -11.39 -4.46
CA LEU A 98 16.00 -12.15 -3.79
C LEU A 98 16.20 -13.66 -3.97
N ARG A 99 16.58 -14.09 -5.18
CA ARG A 99 16.84 -15.51 -5.48
C ARG A 99 18.12 -16.01 -4.83
N GLU A 100 19.19 -15.21 -4.84
CA GLU A 100 20.45 -15.54 -4.15
C GLU A 100 20.23 -15.76 -2.65
N TRP A 101 19.35 -14.96 -2.04
CA TRP A 101 18.95 -15.11 -0.65
C TRP A 101 17.81 -16.08 -0.41
N LYS A 102 17.51 -16.97 -1.37
CA LYS A 102 16.49 -18.01 -1.25
C LYS A 102 15.12 -17.47 -0.81
N TYR A 103 14.73 -16.33 -1.38
CA TYR A 103 13.46 -15.64 -1.12
C TYR A 103 13.27 -15.10 0.31
N GLU A 104 14.36 -14.91 1.07
CA GLU A 104 14.31 -14.19 2.34
C GLU A 104 13.92 -12.72 2.15
N LEU A 105 12.80 -12.31 2.74
CA LEU A 105 12.25 -10.95 2.55
C LEU A 105 13.00 -9.89 3.35
N ARG A 106 13.51 -10.23 4.54
CA ARG A 106 14.21 -9.28 5.41
C ARG A 106 15.38 -8.57 4.70
N PRO A 107 16.36 -9.27 4.09
CA PRO A 107 17.48 -8.61 3.43
C PRO A 107 17.02 -7.80 2.22
N LEU A 108 16.04 -8.29 1.44
CA LEU A 108 15.49 -7.53 0.31
C LEU A 108 14.85 -6.22 0.76
N LEU A 109 14.01 -6.25 1.80
CA LEU A 109 13.38 -5.05 2.35
C LEU A 109 14.42 -4.06 2.87
N PHE A 110 15.48 -4.56 3.54
CA PHE A 110 16.59 -3.71 3.97
C PHE A 110 17.26 -3.03 2.78
N THR A 111 17.56 -3.76 1.70
CA THR A 111 18.13 -3.18 0.46
C THR A 111 17.21 -2.11 -0.12
N ILE A 112 15.90 -2.38 -0.25
CA ILE A 112 14.95 -1.42 -0.81
C ILE A 112 14.92 -0.14 0.02
N LEU A 113 14.66 -0.27 1.32
CA LEU A 113 14.44 0.87 2.24
C LEU A 113 15.71 1.69 2.52
N THR A 114 16.90 1.17 2.18
CA THR A 114 18.17 1.89 2.31
C THR A 114 18.76 2.33 0.96
N SER A 115 18.10 2.01 -0.15
CA SER A 115 18.58 2.34 -1.49
C SER A 115 18.44 3.83 -1.82
N LYS A 116 19.32 4.35 -2.68
CA LYS A 116 19.17 5.70 -3.24
C LYS A 116 17.86 5.87 -4.03
N ALA A 117 17.39 4.81 -4.68
CA ALA A 117 16.15 4.84 -5.45
C ALA A 117 14.93 5.12 -4.55
N PHE A 118 14.90 4.58 -3.33
CA PHE A 118 13.84 4.81 -2.35
C PHE A 118 13.75 6.27 -1.86
N TYR A 119 14.87 7.00 -1.88
CA TYR A 119 14.93 8.42 -1.50
C TYR A 119 15.05 9.36 -2.72
N SER A 120 14.74 8.87 -3.92
CA SER A 120 14.78 9.68 -5.14
C SER A 120 13.51 10.52 -5.30
N ASP A 121 13.58 11.53 -6.16
CA ASP A 121 12.41 12.35 -6.52
C ASP A 121 11.28 11.53 -7.17
N ALA A 122 11.59 10.35 -7.73
CA ALA A 122 10.58 9.43 -8.25
C ALA A 122 9.78 8.74 -7.13
N ALA A 123 10.35 8.63 -5.92
CA ALA A 123 9.76 7.94 -4.77
C ALA A 123 9.06 8.89 -3.80
N ILE A 124 9.70 10.01 -3.46
CA ILE A 124 9.25 10.86 -2.35
C ILE A 124 7.94 11.56 -2.72
N GLY A 125 6.87 11.26 -1.97
CA GLY A 125 5.59 11.94 -2.11
C GLY A 125 4.86 11.64 -3.41
N THR A 126 5.16 10.52 -4.07
CA THR A 126 4.53 10.16 -5.35
C THR A 126 3.42 9.12 -5.20
N GLN A 127 3.32 8.44 -4.05
CA GLN A 127 2.31 7.42 -3.83
C GLN A 127 1.00 8.03 -3.33
N ILE A 128 -0.11 7.60 -3.91
CA ILE A 128 -1.44 7.98 -3.41
C ILE A 128 -1.78 7.10 -2.20
N LYS A 129 -2.06 7.74 -1.06
CA LYS A 129 -2.50 7.07 0.16
C LYS A 129 -3.74 6.21 -0.12
N GLY A 130 -3.62 4.90 0.03
CA GLY A 130 -4.80 4.02 0.08
C GLY A 130 -5.75 4.43 1.21
N PRO A 131 -7.06 4.16 1.14
CA PRO A 131 -8.03 4.61 2.14
C PRO A 131 -7.67 4.24 3.59
N ILE A 132 -7.16 3.03 3.84
CA ILE A 132 -6.68 2.61 5.17
C ILE A 132 -5.51 3.49 5.63
N TYR A 133 -4.54 3.75 4.76
CA TYR A 133 -3.42 4.64 5.08
C TYR A 133 -3.92 6.05 5.37
N LEU A 134 -4.77 6.63 4.51
CA LEU A 134 -5.33 7.97 4.70
C LEU A 134 -6.01 8.10 6.06
N VAL A 135 -6.90 7.16 6.40
CA VAL A 135 -7.64 7.18 7.67
C VAL A 135 -6.71 7.04 8.87
N THR A 136 -5.86 6.00 8.88
CA THR A 136 -4.99 5.71 10.04
C THR A 136 -3.93 6.78 10.24
N SER A 137 -3.34 7.31 9.16
CA SER A 137 -2.40 8.43 9.25
C SER A 137 -3.09 9.71 9.72
N THR A 138 -4.32 10.00 9.27
CA THR A 138 -5.12 11.15 9.77
C THR A 138 -5.37 11.04 11.27
N VAL A 139 -5.86 9.89 11.75
CA VAL A 139 -6.12 9.67 13.18
C VAL A 139 -4.85 9.85 14.01
N ARG A 140 -3.73 9.27 13.57
CA ARG A 140 -2.44 9.38 14.25
C ARG A 140 -1.92 10.82 14.25
N ALA A 141 -1.96 11.50 13.10
CA ALA A 141 -1.48 12.87 12.97
C ALA A 141 -2.33 13.84 13.79
N LEU A 142 -3.63 13.64 13.88
CA LEU A 142 -4.51 14.49 14.69
C LEU A 142 -4.53 14.13 16.19
N GLY A 143 -3.91 13.01 16.59
CA GLY A 143 -3.87 12.57 17.99
C GLY A 143 -5.27 12.22 18.52
N LEU A 144 -6.07 11.52 17.71
CA LEU A 144 -7.46 11.18 18.05
C LEU A 144 -7.55 9.81 18.71
N ASP A 145 -8.36 9.71 19.76
CA ASP A 145 -8.72 8.43 20.38
C ASP A 145 -9.80 7.70 19.57
N LEU A 146 -9.64 6.40 19.38
CA LEU A 146 -10.57 5.56 18.62
C LEU A 146 -11.72 5.04 19.48
N ASP A 147 -12.61 5.94 19.92
CA ASP A 147 -13.87 5.56 20.57
C ASP A 147 -14.86 4.88 19.59
N ALA A 148 -15.93 4.29 20.13
CA ALA A 148 -16.90 3.55 19.31
C ALA A 148 -17.56 4.42 18.20
N PRO A 149 -18.00 5.67 18.47
CA PRO A 149 -18.52 6.55 17.42
C PRO A 149 -17.52 6.86 16.31
N ARG A 150 -16.24 7.14 16.64
CA ARG A 150 -15.21 7.39 15.63
C ARG A 150 -14.91 6.14 14.81
N ARG A 151 -14.79 4.97 15.43
CA ARG A 151 -14.60 3.71 14.70
C ARG A 151 -15.70 3.48 13.66
N LYS A 152 -16.96 3.74 14.01
CA LYS A 152 -18.08 3.63 13.06
C LYS A 152 -17.92 4.58 11.86
N THR A 153 -17.63 5.86 12.09
CA THR A 153 -17.42 6.83 11.01
C THR A 153 -16.23 6.44 10.12
N LEU A 154 -15.14 5.92 10.71
CA LEU A 154 -13.98 5.45 9.96
C LEU A 154 -14.30 4.26 9.06
N THR A 155 -14.98 3.25 9.61
CA THR A 155 -15.39 2.08 8.83
C THR A 155 -16.31 2.48 7.66
N GLN A 156 -17.24 3.40 7.88
CA GLN A 156 -18.10 3.92 6.81
C GLN A 156 -17.32 4.65 5.72
N GLY A 157 -16.33 5.47 6.10
CA GLY A 157 -15.44 6.14 5.13
C GLY A 157 -14.62 5.14 4.31
N LEU A 158 -14.06 4.12 4.96
CA LEU A 158 -13.31 3.04 4.30
C LEU A 158 -14.17 2.26 3.30
N GLU A 159 -15.41 1.98 3.65
CA GLU A 159 -16.39 1.32 2.77
C GLU A 159 -16.68 2.16 1.53
N GLN A 160 -17.00 3.44 1.71
CA GLN A 160 -17.30 4.37 0.62
C GLN A 160 -16.10 4.63 -0.30
N MET A 161 -14.87 4.51 0.23
CA MET A 161 -13.64 4.59 -0.55
C MET A 161 -13.21 3.25 -1.17
N GLY A 162 -13.93 2.16 -0.90
CA GLY A 162 -13.71 0.85 -1.53
C GLY A 162 -12.58 0.00 -0.91
N GLN A 163 -12.14 0.31 0.31
CA GLN A 163 -11.10 -0.47 1.00
C GLN A 163 -11.49 -0.86 2.43
N MET A 164 -12.41 -1.82 2.52
CA MET A 164 -12.80 -2.42 3.81
C MET A 164 -11.72 -3.40 4.30
N PRO A 165 -11.16 -3.24 5.52
CA PRO A 165 -10.17 -4.18 6.05
C PRO A 165 -10.64 -5.63 5.99
N LEU A 166 -9.73 -6.54 5.61
CA LEU A 166 -9.98 -7.98 5.49
C LEU A 166 -11.03 -8.41 4.46
N ASN A 167 -11.49 -7.50 3.58
CA ASN A 167 -12.49 -7.80 2.56
C ASN A 167 -12.04 -7.34 1.16
N PRO A 168 -10.98 -7.94 0.59
CA PRO A 168 -10.50 -7.58 -0.74
C PRO A 168 -11.51 -7.96 -1.83
N PRO A 169 -11.57 -7.20 -2.95
CA PRO A 169 -12.55 -7.45 -4.01
C PRO A 169 -12.29 -8.76 -4.78
N ASN A 170 -11.05 -9.26 -4.76
CA ASN A 170 -10.66 -10.54 -5.34
C ASN A 170 -9.31 -10.99 -4.77
N VAL A 171 -8.81 -12.14 -5.22
CA VAL A 171 -7.54 -12.76 -4.80
C VAL A 171 -6.29 -11.91 -5.06
N LYS A 172 -6.35 -10.91 -5.96
CA LYS A 172 -5.26 -9.95 -6.22
C LYS A 172 -5.19 -8.85 -5.14
N GLY A 173 -6.18 -8.75 -4.27
CA GLY A 173 -6.32 -7.64 -3.32
C GLY A 173 -6.94 -6.40 -3.96
N TRP A 174 -6.60 -5.23 -3.44
CA TRP A 174 -7.07 -3.95 -3.99
C TRP A 174 -6.13 -3.40 -5.06
N PRO A 175 -6.65 -2.81 -6.14
CA PRO A 175 -5.83 -2.00 -7.03
C PRO A 175 -5.32 -0.76 -6.29
N GLY A 176 -4.07 -0.38 -6.55
CA GLY A 176 -3.39 0.75 -5.91
C GLY A 176 -3.31 2.01 -6.76
N GLY A 177 -2.57 2.99 -6.27
CA GLY A 177 -2.24 4.20 -7.03
C GLY A 177 -3.46 5.03 -7.40
N ARG A 178 -3.58 5.38 -8.69
CA ARG A 178 -4.64 6.28 -9.19
C ARG A 178 -6.04 5.71 -9.07
N THR A 179 -6.21 4.40 -8.89
CA THR A 179 -7.54 3.79 -8.73
C THR A 179 -8.24 4.24 -7.44
N TRP A 180 -7.49 4.79 -6.48
CA TRP A 180 -8.06 5.38 -5.28
C TRP A 180 -8.79 6.72 -5.53
N ILE A 181 -8.53 7.37 -6.67
CA ILE A 181 -9.02 8.71 -6.97
C ILE A 181 -9.99 8.67 -8.15
N ASN A 182 -11.24 8.99 -7.88
CA ASN A 182 -12.25 9.36 -8.85
C ASN A 182 -13.13 10.48 -8.26
N THR A 183 -14.07 11.02 -9.05
CA THR A 183 -14.92 12.14 -8.63
C THR A 183 -15.69 11.86 -7.34
N SER A 184 -16.13 10.62 -7.13
CA SER A 184 -16.86 10.22 -5.92
C SER A 184 -15.92 10.02 -4.73
N THR A 185 -14.86 9.22 -4.91
CA THR A 185 -13.96 8.87 -3.80
C THR A 185 -13.15 10.07 -3.32
N LEU A 186 -12.81 11.03 -4.18
CA LEU A 186 -12.11 12.24 -3.78
C LEU A 186 -12.92 13.07 -2.78
N PHE A 187 -14.23 13.21 -3.01
CA PHE A 187 -15.13 13.91 -2.10
C PHE A 187 -15.23 13.19 -0.75
N VAL A 188 -15.37 11.86 -0.76
CA VAL A 188 -15.40 11.04 0.46
C VAL A 188 -14.09 11.17 1.26
N ARG A 189 -12.94 11.18 0.59
CA ARG A 189 -11.62 11.34 1.22
C ARG A 189 -11.50 12.66 1.96
N TYR A 190 -11.87 13.77 1.32
CA TYR A 190 -11.86 15.09 1.95
C TYR A 190 -12.82 15.17 3.12
N ASN A 191 -14.07 14.74 2.93
CA ASN A 191 -15.08 14.78 4.01
C ASN A 191 -14.69 13.91 5.20
N THR A 192 -14.09 12.74 4.95
CA THR A 192 -13.61 11.88 6.03
C THR A 192 -12.56 12.63 6.85
N ALA A 193 -11.54 13.21 6.22
CA ALA A 193 -10.49 13.93 6.92
C ALA A 193 -11.00 15.20 7.63
N VAL A 194 -11.83 16.01 6.97
CA VAL A 194 -12.47 17.22 7.54
C VAL A 194 -13.35 16.85 8.74
N SER A 195 -14.11 15.75 8.67
CA SER A 195 -14.97 15.31 9.78
C SER A 195 -14.17 14.98 11.05
N HIS A 196 -12.91 14.57 10.90
CA HIS A 196 -12.01 14.33 12.02
C HIS A 196 -11.42 15.61 12.59
N VAL A 197 -11.07 16.57 11.74
CA VAL A 197 -10.63 17.92 12.17
C VAL A 197 -11.74 18.61 12.97
N GLY A 198 -13.00 18.51 12.54
CA GLY A 198 -14.14 19.09 13.25
C GLY A 198 -14.34 18.55 14.69
N ARG A 199 -13.82 17.35 14.98
CA ARG A 199 -13.89 16.70 16.30
C ARG A 199 -12.69 17.01 17.21
N LEU A 200 -11.78 17.89 16.79
CA LEU A 200 -10.66 18.32 17.63
C LEU A 200 -11.14 19.23 18.76
N GLU A 201 -10.65 18.94 19.96
CA GLU A 201 -10.78 19.80 21.12
C GLU A 201 -9.84 21.01 21.02
N SER A 202 -10.19 22.10 21.71
CA SER A 202 -9.43 23.36 21.65
C SER A 202 -7.94 23.20 21.96
N GLN A 203 -7.59 22.33 22.92
CA GLN A 203 -6.21 22.05 23.28
C GLN A 203 -5.45 21.34 22.16
N GLN A 204 -6.11 20.43 21.44
CA GLN A 204 -5.49 19.67 20.35
C GLN A 204 -5.17 20.55 19.14
N LEU A 205 -5.87 21.67 18.96
CA LEU A 205 -5.64 22.62 17.87
C LEU A 205 -4.35 23.46 18.05
N ARG A 206 -3.84 23.56 19.28
CA ARG A 206 -2.58 24.25 19.63
C ARG A 206 -2.47 25.72 19.19
N PHE A 207 -3.60 26.38 18.95
CA PHE A 207 -3.62 27.77 18.45
C PHE A 207 -3.10 28.81 19.45
N ASN A 208 -2.96 28.47 20.73
CA ASN A 208 -2.35 29.34 21.74
C ASN A 208 -0.82 29.20 21.82
N ASP A 209 -0.24 28.17 21.20
CA ASP A 209 1.17 27.81 21.35
C ASP A 209 2.06 28.53 20.33
N PHE A 210 1.46 29.11 19.29
CA PHE A 210 2.16 29.62 18.11
C PHE A 210 1.57 30.94 17.63
N ASP A 211 2.37 31.69 16.87
CA ASP A 211 1.84 32.70 15.95
C ASP A 211 1.26 32.02 14.69
N ALA A 212 0.75 32.82 13.74
CA ALA A 212 0.09 32.28 12.56
C ALA A 212 1.02 31.43 11.67
N ALA A 213 2.25 31.89 11.46
CA ALA A 213 3.25 31.18 10.67
C ALA A 213 3.67 29.88 11.36
N GLY A 214 3.99 29.93 12.66
CA GLY A 214 4.38 28.77 13.45
C GLY A 214 3.28 27.72 13.54
N LEU A 215 2.00 28.14 13.62
CA LEU A 215 0.87 27.21 13.63
C LEU A 215 0.74 26.46 12.29
N VAL A 216 0.84 27.18 11.18
CA VAL A 216 0.81 26.58 9.83
C VAL A 216 1.96 25.60 9.66
N ASP A 217 3.18 25.99 10.00
CA ASP A 217 4.37 25.14 9.87
C ASP A 217 4.27 23.89 10.74
N HIS A 218 3.78 24.03 11.98
CA HIS A 218 3.55 22.90 12.87
C HIS A 218 2.64 21.85 12.24
N TRP A 219 1.52 22.27 11.67
CA TRP A 219 0.52 21.35 11.12
C TRP A 219 0.89 20.81 9.74
N LEU A 220 1.54 21.61 8.89
CA LEU A 220 2.08 21.13 7.62
C LEU A 220 3.13 20.02 7.84
N ALA A 221 4.07 20.24 8.77
CA ALA A 221 5.08 19.24 9.12
C ALA A 221 4.46 17.95 9.68
N ARG A 222 3.32 18.07 10.38
CA ARG A 222 2.64 16.92 11.01
C ARG A 222 1.75 16.13 10.03
N LEU A 223 1.01 16.83 9.16
CA LEU A 223 -0.02 16.24 8.30
C LEU A 223 0.47 15.90 6.89
N VAL A 224 1.25 16.78 6.28
CA VAL A 224 1.63 16.66 4.87
C VAL A 224 2.96 15.92 4.75
N GLN A 225 3.95 16.23 5.60
CA GLN A 225 5.28 15.59 5.62
C GLN A 225 6.02 15.63 4.27
N LEU A 226 5.60 16.52 3.37
CA LEU A 226 6.18 16.80 2.06
C LEU A 226 6.35 18.31 1.91
N PRO A 227 7.24 18.77 1.01
CA PRO A 227 7.36 20.19 0.69
C PRO A 227 6.01 20.75 0.24
N VAL A 228 5.65 21.91 0.79
CA VAL A 228 4.46 22.67 0.39
C VAL A 228 4.92 23.98 -0.24
N ASP A 229 4.31 24.28 -1.39
CA ASP A 229 4.60 25.51 -2.13
C ASP A 229 4.42 26.78 -1.26
N ALA A 230 5.30 27.75 -1.47
CA ALA A 230 5.36 28.97 -0.66
C ALA A 230 4.07 29.79 -0.75
N ASP A 231 3.39 29.81 -1.89
CA ASP A 231 2.14 30.54 -2.07
C ASP A 231 1.01 29.84 -1.31
N LYS A 232 0.93 28.50 -1.38
CA LYS A 232 -0.04 27.72 -0.57
C LYS A 232 0.17 27.95 0.92
N ARG A 233 1.42 27.96 1.38
CA ARG A 233 1.76 28.28 2.78
C ARG A 233 1.30 29.70 3.13
N ALA A 234 1.55 30.68 2.27
CA ALA A 234 1.12 32.05 2.51
C ALA A 234 -0.41 32.19 2.59
N GLU A 235 -1.16 31.46 1.76
CA GLU A 235 -2.63 31.42 1.83
C GLU A 235 -3.13 30.81 3.16
N LEU A 236 -2.51 29.73 3.64
CA LEU A 236 -2.85 29.16 4.95
C LEU A 236 -2.60 30.16 6.09
N ILE A 237 -1.51 30.94 6.02
CA ILE A 237 -1.22 31.99 7.01
C ILE A 237 -2.28 33.10 6.96
N LYS A 238 -2.73 33.50 5.76
CA LYS A 238 -3.83 34.47 5.60
C LYS A 238 -5.12 33.97 6.23
N VAL A 239 -5.44 32.68 6.10
CA VAL A 239 -6.61 32.06 6.74
C VAL A 239 -6.53 32.10 8.26
N VAL A 240 -5.34 31.89 8.83
CA VAL A 240 -5.12 32.00 10.28
C VAL A 240 -5.24 33.46 10.77
N GLY A 241 -4.82 34.41 9.95
CA GLY A 241 -4.85 35.84 10.26
C GLY A 241 -3.77 36.23 11.28
N ARG A 242 -3.85 37.44 11.85
CA ARG A 242 -2.79 37.99 12.71
C ARG A 242 -2.63 37.24 14.05
N LYS A 243 -3.74 36.76 14.62
CA LYS A 243 -3.75 36.04 15.90
C LYS A 243 -4.56 34.76 15.71
N PRO A 244 -3.95 33.58 15.89
CA PRO A 244 -4.68 32.33 15.77
C PRO A 244 -5.83 32.24 16.78
N THR A 245 -6.94 31.69 16.33
CA THR A 245 -8.12 31.38 17.14
C THR A 245 -8.53 29.94 16.90
N ARG A 246 -9.43 29.41 17.74
CA ARG A 246 -10.01 28.07 17.54
C ARG A 246 -10.55 27.88 16.12
N ASP A 247 -11.35 28.84 15.65
CA ASP A 247 -12.04 28.72 14.37
C ASP A 247 -11.09 28.84 13.17
N THR A 248 -10.13 29.77 13.25
CA THR A 248 -9.13 29.95 12.19
C THR A 248 -8.16 28.79 12.11
N ALA A 249 -7.74 28.22 13.25
CA ALA A 249 -6.92 27.01 13.30
C ALA A 249 -7.66 25.79 12.74
N ARG A 250 -8.93 25.61 13.10
CA ARG A 250 -9.77 24.54 12.53
C ARG A 250 -9.91 24.69 11.02
N ARG A 251 -10.26 25.88 10.53
CA ARG A 251 -10.42 26.14 9.09
C ARG A 251 -9.12 25.90 8.33
N MET A 252 -7.98 26.32 8.88
CA MET A 252 -6.66 26.05 8.30
C MET A 252 -6.42 24.54 8.18
N LEU A 253 -6.71 23.76 9.23
CA LEU A 253 -6.58 22.31 9.20
C LEU A 253 -7.49 21.63 8.18
N GLU A 254 -8.75 22.08 8.07
CA GLU A 254 -9.70 21.59 7.08
C GLU A 254 -9.18 21.81 5.64
N LEU A 255 -8.53 22.94 5.39
CA LEU A 255 -7.85 23.21 4.12
C LEU A 255 -6.66 22.27 3.92
N VAL A 256 -5.78 22.12 4.91
CA VAL A 256 -4.59 21.24 4.82
C VAL A 256 -4.99 19.81 4.45
N VAL A 257 -5.97 19.22 5.14
CA VAL A 257 -6.40 17.84 4.86
C VAL A 257 -7.16 17.68 3.54
N SER A 258 -7.53 18.78 2.91
CA SER A 258 -8.18 18.83 1.59
C SER A 258 -7.19 19.16 0.45
N MET A 259 -5.90 19.32 0.75
CA MET A 259 -4.87 19.57 -0.25
C MET A 259 -4.51 18.28 -1.02
N PRO A 260 -4.14 18.39 -2.32
CA PRO A 260 -3.58 17.27 -3.08
C PRO A 260 -2.37 16.64 -2.39
N GLU A 261 -1.47 17.45 -1.82
CA GLU A 261 -0.27 16.98 -1.11
C GLU A 261 -0.62 16.10 0.10
N TYR A 262 -1.76 16.35 0.76
CA TYR A 262 -2.20 15.51 1.86
C TYR A 262 -2.65 14.11 1.39
N GLN A 263 -2.98 13.94 0.11
CA GLN A 263 -3.34 12.65 -0.47
C GLN A 263 -2.12 11.78 -0.78
N LEU A 264 -0.91 12.34 -0.69
CA LEU A 264 0.34 11.71 -1.11
C LEU A 264 1.20 11.31 0.10
N CYS A 265 1.95 10.22 -0.04
CA CYS A 265 2.95 9.74 0.90
C CYS A 265 4.25 9.36 0.19
#